data_AF-A0A7U4P2Q8-F1
#
_entry.id   AF-A0A7U4P2Q8-F1
#
_cell.length_a   1.000
_cell.length_b   1.000
_cell.length_c   1.000
_cell.angle_alpha   90.00
_cell.angle_beta   90.00
_cell.angle_gamma   90.00
#
_symmetry.space_group_name_H-M   'P 1'
#
loop_
_entity.id
_entity.type
_entity.pdbx_description
1 polymer ?
#
loop_
_entity_poly.entity_id
_entity_poly.type
_entity_poly.pdbx_seq_one_letter_code
_entity_poly.pdbx_strand_id
1 'polypeptide(L)' 'MKVKARSGLRVPKEHASRQYITDAEAVDVPDTAYYHRRVADGDLVVEAAPAVESSVDVAPSPAVDSSAKKAAKGA' A
#
# COMPACT_ATOMS: atom_id res chain seq x y z
N MET A 1 12.14 10.21 -0.14
CA MET A 1 11.62 9.37 0.96
C MET A 1 11.49 7.97 0.42
N LYS A 2 12.20 6.99 1.01
CA LYS A 2 12.22 5.63 0.47
C LYS A 2 11.15 4.76 1.13
N VAL A 3 10.21 4.27 0.34
CA VAL A 3 9.05 3.49 0.82
C VAL A 3 8.80 2.26 -0.03
N LYS A 4 8.21 1.25 0.61
CA LYS A 4 7.62 0.07 -0.04
C LYS A 4 6.18 -0.10 0.39
N ALA A 5 5.36 -0.76 -0.44
CA ALA A 5 4.00 -1.09 -0.02
C ALA A 5 3.98 -2.24 0.99
N ARG A 6 2.89 -2.31 1.76
CA ARG A 6 2.58 -3.49 2.56
C ARG A 6 2.48 -4.73 1.67
N SER A 7 2.93 -5.87 2.17
CA SER A 7 2.86 -7.15 1.46
C SER A 7 1.45 -7.45 0.96
N GLY A 8 1.32 -7.74 -0.33
CA GLY A 8 0.03 -8.03 -0.97
C GLY A 8 -0.82 -6.79 -1.30
N LEU A 9 -0.34 -5.57 -1.03
CA LEU A 9 -0.99 -4.32 -1.41
C LEU A 9 -0.19 -3.59 -2.50
N ARG A 10 -0.90 -2.85 -3.35
CA ARG A 10 -0.31 -1.99 -4.38
C ARG A 10 -0.82 -0.57 -4.20
N VAL A 11 0.07 0.36 -3.91
CA VAL A 11 -0.29 1.76 -3.66
C VAL A 11 0.01 2.58 -4.92
N PRO A 12 -0.98 3.28 -5.51
CA PRO A 12 -0.73 4.15 -6.66
C PRO A 12 0.24 5.28 -6.31
N LYS A 13 1.07 5.70 -7.27
CA LYS A 13 1.89 6.90 -7.10
C LYS A 13 1.06 8.18 -7.21
N GLU A 14 1.45 9.19 -6.44
CA GLU A 14 0.92 10.54 -6.58
C GLU A 14 1.20 11.05 -8.01
N HIS A 15 0.19 11.61 -8.67
CA HIS A 15 0.23 12.05 -10.07
C HIS A 15 0.48 10.98 -11.14
N ALA A 16 0.63 9.70 -10.77
CA ALA A 16 0.85 8.61 -11.71
C ALA A 16 0.05 7.36 -11.28
N SER A 17 -1.26 7.41 -11.45
CA SER A 17 -2.19 6.32 -11.09
C SER A 17 -1.98 5.00 -11.85
N ARG A 18 -1.18 5.01 -12.92
CA ARG A 18 -0.76 3.80 -13.65
C ARG A 18 0.51 3.15 -13.07
N GLN A 19 1.23 3.87 -12.22
CA GLN A 19 2.42 3.37 -11.54
C GLN A 19 2.05 3.01 -10.10
N TYR A 20 2.56 1.88 -9.65
CA TYR A 20 2.26 1.35 -8.32
C TYR A 20 3.56 1.11 -7.57
N ILE A 21 3.55 1.47 -6.30
CA ILE A 21 4.54 1.03 -5.32
C ILE A 21 4.05 -0.31 -4.81
N THR A 22 4.92 -1.30 -4.84
CA THR A 22 4.67 -2.66 -4.37
C THR A 22 5.61 -2.99 -3.21
N ASP A 23 5.46 -4.16 -2.64
CA ASP A 23 6.34 -4.71 -1.60
C ASP A 23 7.65 -5.30 -2.17
N ALA A 24 7.74 -5.42 -3.50
CA ALA A 24 8.89 -6.02 -4.18
C ALA A 24 10.13 -5.11 -4.21
N GLU A 25 9.93 -3.80 -4.37
CA GLU A 25 11.02 -2.83 -4.48
C GLU A 25 10.68 -1.56 -3.69
N ALA A 26 11.66 -1.08 -2.91
CA ALA A 26 11.56 0.20 -2.26
C ALA A 26 11.84 1.34 -3.24
N VAL A 27 10.85 2.22 -3.39
CA VAL A 27 10.85 3.32 -4.34
C VAL A 27 11.12 4.62 -3.59
N ASP A 28 12.00 5.46 -4.15
CA ASP A 28 12.14 6.82 -3.65
C ASP A 28 11.00 7.69 -4.19
N VAL A 29 10.25 8.30 -3.26
CA VAL A 29 9.12 9.18 -3.53
C VAL A 29 9.37 10.56 -2.91
N PRO A 30 8.77 11.62 -3.48
CA PRO A 30 8.83 12.95 -2.87
C PRO A 30 8.15 12.96 -1.50
N ASP A 31 8.62 13.84 -0.61
CA ASP A 31 8.12 13.97 0.75
C ASP A 31 6.84 14.84 0.74
N THR A 32 5.73 14.21 0.37
CA THR A 32 4.42 14.86 0.22
C THR A 32 3.42 14.33 1.23
N ALA A 33 2.38 15.13 1.50
CA ALA A 33 1.30 14.74 2.40
C ALA A 33 0.60 13.44 1.96
N TYR A 34 0.57 13.14 0.66
CA TYR A 34 0.00 11.90 0.14
C TYR A 34 0.73 10.67 0.68
N TYR A 35 2.06 10.65 0.60
CA TYR A 35 2.87 9.51 1.03
C TYR A 35 2.93 9.40 2.55
N HIS A 36 2.96 10.51 3.29
CA HIS A 36 2.85 10.48 4.75
C HIS A 36 1.54 9.86 5.24
N ARG A 37 0.41 10.19 4.61
CA ARG A 37 -0.89 9.59 4.96
C ARG A 37 -0.88 8.08 4.72
N ARG A 38 -0.37 7.64 3.57
CA ARG A 38 -0.24 6.20 3.26
C ARG A 38 0.65 5.46 4.25
N VAL A 39 1.69 6.11 4.77
CA VAL A 39 2.50 5.55 5.85
C VAL A 39 1.72 5.49 7.17
N ALA A 40 0.99 6.54 7.52
CA ALA A 40 0.16 6.58 8.73
C ALA A 40 -0.99 5.55 8.72
N ASP A 41 -1.59 5.31 7.54
CA ASP A 41 -2.60 4.28 7.32
C ASP A 41 -1.99 2.86 7.34
N GLY A 42 -0.66 2.76 7.24
CA GLY A 42 0.08 1.51 7.19
C GLY A 42 0.06 0.81 5.83
N ASP A 43 -0.34 1.52 4.77
CA ASP A 43 -0.29 1.05 3.38
C ASP A 43 1.14 1.06 2.82
N LEU A 44 1.94 2.05 3.25
CA LEU A 44 3.36 2.19 2.92
C LEU A 44 4.23 2.03 4.16
N VAL A 45 5.39 1.42 3.98
CA VAL A 45 6.41 1.24 5.01
C VAL A 45 7.66 1.99 4.56
N VAL A 46 8.18 2.87 5.42
CA VAL A 46 9.43 3.60 5.18
C VAL A 46 10.59 2.63 5.34
N GLU A 47 11.34 2.41 4.26
CA GLU A 47 12.64 1.73 4.34
C GLU A 47 13.71 2.75 4.67
N ALA A 48 13.85 3.06 5.97
CA ALA A 48 15.06 3.64 6.49
C ALA A 48 16.15 2.57 6.53
N ALA A 49 17.34 2.88 6.03
CA ALA A 49 18.54 2.08 6.30
C ALA A 49 18.68 1.88 7.83
N PRO A 50 19.13 0.71 8.29
CA PRO A 50 18.69 0.13 9.54
C PRO A 50 19.18 0.93 10.75
N ALA A 51 18.23 1.57 11.42
CA ALA A 51 18.31 1.81 12.86
C ALA A 51 17.00 1.29 13.45
N VAL A 52 17.02 -0.01 13.75
CA VAL A 52 16.32 -0.74 14.82
C VAL A 52 14.89 -0.32 15.21
N GLU A 53 13.97 -1.29 15.06
CA GLU A 53 12.76 -1.54 15.88
C GLU A 53 11.62 -0.50 15.75
N SER A 54 10.33 -0.80 15.57
CA SER A 54 9.47 -1.92 15.94
C SER A 54 8.23 -1.82 15.04
N SER A 55 7.63 -2.91 14.57
CA SER A 55 6.52 -3.50 15.33
C SER A 55 6.27 -4.93 14.86
N VAL A 56 6.27 -5.78 15.86
CA VAL A 56 5.77 -7.14 15.85
C VAL A 56 4.29 -7.20 15.46
N ASP A 57 3.95 -8.28 14.77
CA ASP A 57 2.70 -9.05 14.84
C ASP A 57 1.35 -8.31 14.81
N VAL A 58 0.62 -8.47 13.71
CA VAL A 58 -0.80 -8.87 13.76
C VAL A 58 -1.14 -9.58 12.45
N ALA A 59 -1.08 -10.91 12.48
CA ALA A 59 -2.12 -11.67 11.81
C ALA A 59 -3.41 -11.45 12.63
N PRO A 60 -4.54 -11.15 11.98
CA PRO A 60 -5.38 -12.29 11.71
C PRO A 60 -5.94 -12.31 10.28
N SER A 61 -6.05 -13.55 9.81
CA SER A 61 -7.12 -14.14 9.01
C SER A 61 -7.60 -13.50 7.71
N PRO A 62 -7.73 -14.30 6.64
CA PRO A 62 -8.31 -13.89 5.37
C PRO A 62 -9.83 -13.86 5.49
N ALA A 63 -10.46 -12.72 5.25
CA ALA A 63 -11.82 -12.60 4.70
C ALA A 63 -12.22 -11.13 4.61
N VAL A 64 -12.19 -10.58 3.41
CA VAL A 64 -13.27 -9.69 2.97
C VAL A 64 -13.52 -9.99 1.51
N ASP A 65 -14.38 -10.98 1.32
CA ASP A 65 -15.36 -10.99 0.25
C ASP A 65 -15.98 -9.59 0.14
N SER A 66 -15.77 -8.92 -0.99
CA SER A 66 -16.70 -7.89 -1.45
C SER A 66 -17.52 -8.49 -2.57
N SER A 67 -18.56 -9.20 -2.14
CA SER A 67 -19.76 -9.54 -2.88
C SER A 67 -20.18 -8.46 -3.89
N ALA A 68 -20.32 -8.93 -5.13
CA ALA A 68 -21.40 -8.66 -6.07
C ALA A 68 -22.29 -7.42 -5.86
N LYS A 69 -22.40 -6.60 -6.92
CA LYS A 69 -23.69 -5.99 -7.31
C LYS A 69 -23.87 -5.87 -8.84
N LYS A 70 -24.41 -6.94 -9.41
CA LYS A 70 -25.50 -7.06 -10.41
C LYS A 70 -25.89 -5.85 -11.31
N ALA A 71 -25.86 -6.06 -12.64
CA ALA A 71 -26.87 -5.70 -13.67
C ALA A 71 -26.41 -6.31 -15.03
N ALA A 72 -27.02 -7.31 -15.69
CA ALA A 72 -28.35 -7.48 -16.31
C ALA A 72 -28.62 -6.64 -17.59
N LYS A 73 -28.97 -7.36 -18.69
CA LYS A 73 -29.63 -6.98 -19.99
C LYS A 73 -28.68 -6.57 -21.14
N GLY A 74 -28.75 -7.08 -22.38
CA GLY A 74 -29.62 -8.00 -23.14
C GLY A 74 -28.86 -8.41 -24.41
N ALA A 75 -29.06 -9.63 -24.92
CA ALA A 75 -29.85 -9.93 -26.14
C ALA A 75 -29.31 -9.24 -27.40
#